data_AF-A0A926H7D8-F1
#
_entry.id   AF-A0A926H7D8-F1
#
_cell.length_a   1.000
_cell.length_b   1.000
_cell.length_c   1.000
_cell.angle_alpha   90.00
_cell.angle_beta   90.00
_cell.angle_gamma   90.00
#
_symmetry.space_group_name_H-M   'P 1'
#
loop_
_entity.id
_entity.type
_entity.pdbx_description
1 polymer ?
#
loop_
_entity_poly.entity_id
_entity_poly.type
_entity_poly.pdbx_seq_one_letter_code
_entity_poly.pdbx_strand_id
1 'polypeptide(L)'
;MKKLVVYDESCPMCRLYTKGMVLADPDLVRVGNGQLTNTVLLNQLDRQRARHELPLIDLDGGETLYGVDTWAYAFGRKNQLTSKLLSAGWLRAILQKLYAFVSVNRRIIITSAPGRWQLLDLQPDFQASYRLTFVLIVFGLVGALFTTVSGSIVPIATLLVSQLLLMCLSSVFTRSGSSLETILDYAGHLGMSLLVGGLVIGLGRAVGWPTVSAVGYALAIGQ
;
A
#
# COMPACT_ATOMS: atom_id res chain seq x y z
N MET A 1 11.39 17.33 -21.25
CA MET A 1 11.27 15.87 -21.44
C MET A 1 9.95 15.45 -20.87
N LYS A 2 9.05 14.89 -21.68
CA LYS A 2 7.74 14.46 -21.19
C LYS A 2 7.88 13.03 -20.68
N LYS A 3 7.44 12.77 -19.44
CA LYS A 3 7.47 11.42 -18.87
C LYS A 3 6.08 10.96 -18.48
N LEU A 4 5.87 9.65 -18.58
CA LEU A 4 4.59 9.00 -18.36
C LEU A 4 4.70 7.98 -17.21
N VAL A 5 3.96 8.23 -16.13
CA VAL A 5 3.81 7.28 -15.03
C VAL A 5 2.72 6.28 -15.39
N VAL A 6 3.03 4.98 -15.36
CA VAL A 6 2.03 3.92 -15.51
C VAL A 6 1.72 3.36 -14.12
N TYR A 7 0.45 3.34 -13.71
CA TYR A 7 0.06 2.88 -12.39
C TYR A 7 -1.04 1.82 -12.45
N ASP A 8 -1.13 1.02 -11.39
CA ASP A 8 -2.20 0.02 -11.21
C ASP A 8 -3.54 0.73 -10.93
N GLU A 9 -4.48 0.63 -11.88
CA GLU A 9 -5.78 1.29 -11.77
C GLU A 9 -6.69 0.70 -10.70
N SER A 10 -6.45 -0.57 -10.34
CA SER A 10 -7.20 -1.29 -9.31
C SER A 10 -6.74 -0.93 -7.89
N CYS A 11 -5.51 -0.41 -7.76
CA CYS A 11 -4.87 -0.04 -6.50
C CYS A 11 -5.23 1.41 -6.09
N PRO A 12 -6.08 1.63 -5.06
CA PRO A 12 -6.48 2.99 -4.66
C PRO A 12 -5.31 3.81 -4.14
N MET A 13 -4.37 3.18 -3.43
CA MET A 13 -3.12 3.82 -2.98
C MET A 13 -2.31 4.36 -4.17
N CYS A 14 -2.23 3.56 -5.24
CA CYS A 14 -1.51 3.90 -6.47
C CYS A 14 -2.14 5.09 -7.18
N ARG A 15 -3.46 5.12 -7.24
CA ARG A 15 -4.20 6.28 -7.78
C ARG A 15 -3.97 7.54 -6.96
N LEU A 16 -3.90 7.42 -5.64
CA LEU A 16 -3.72 8.57 -4.76
C LEU A 16 -2.33 9.18 -4.90
N TYR A 17 -1.26 8.39 -4.75
CA TYR A 17 0.09 8.96 -4.77
C TYR A 17 0.50 9.46 -6.16
N THR A 18 0.09 8.80 -7.25
CA THR A 18 0.39 9.30 -8.60
C THR A 18 -0.35 10.59 -8.93
N LYS A 19 -1.48 10.87 -8.26
CA LYS A 19 -2.15 12.17 -8.34
C LYS A 19 -1.26 13.24 -7.70
N GLY A 20 -0.72 12.93 -6.53
CA GLY A 20 0.26 13.77 -5.85
C GLY A 20 1.49 14.05 -6.71
N MET A 21 2.00 13.06 -7.44
CA MET A 21 3.15 13.23 -8.35
C MET A 21 2.87 14.22 -9.47
N VAL A 22 1.72 14.14 -10.14
CA VAL A 22 1.36 15.09 -11.22
C VAL A 22 1.11 16.50 -10.66
N LEU A 23 0.60 16.62 -9.44
CA LEU A 23 0.52 17.91 -8.75
C LEU A 23 1.92 18.45 -8.41
N ALA A 24 2.84 17.56 -8.06
CA ALA A 24 4.23 17.88 -7.76
C ALA A 24 5.07 18.19 -9.01
N ASP A 25 4.74 17.66 -10.19
CA ASP A 25 5.37 18.03 -11.46
C ASP A 25 4.31 18.04 -12.59
N PRO A 26 3.86 19.23 -13.04
CA PRO A 26 2.86 19.36 -14.08
C PRO A 26 3.25 18.79 -15.45
N ASP A 27 4.55 18.58 -15.71
CA ASP A 27 5.02 17.97 -16.96
C ASP A 27 4.90 16.43 -16.93
N LEU A 28 4.61 15.84 -15.76
CA LEU A 28 4.32 14.41 -15.64
C LEU A 28 2.90 14.11 -16.09
N VAL A 29 2.79 13.13 -16.97
CA VAL A 29 1.51 12.52 -17.32
C VAL A 29 1.38 11.21 -16.57
N ARG A 30 0.16 10.81 -16.20
CA ARG A 30 -0.12 9.49 -15.61
C ARG A 30 -1.17 8.75 -16.41
N VAL A 31 -1.04 7.43 -16.50
CA VAL A 31 -2.01 6.55 -17.15
C VAL A 31 -2.22 5.28 -16.32
N GLY A 32 -3.47 4.82 -16.24
CA GLY A 32 -3.77 3.51 -15.66
C GLY A 32 -3.33 2.39 -16.59
N ASN A 33 -2.86 1.28 -16.04
CA ASN A 33 -2.44 0.12 -16.81
C ASN A 33 -3.53 -0.43 -17.76
N GLY A 34 -4.82 -0.31 -17.42
CA GLY A 34 -5.93 -0.69 -18.30
C GLY A 34 -6.09 0.20 -19.54
N GLN A 35 -5.56 1.41 -19.52
CA GLN A 35 -5.63 2.37 -20.63
C GLN A 35 -4.38 2.35 -21.51
N LEU A 36 -3.33 1.62 -21.11
CA LEU A 36 -2.08 1.54 -21.84
C LEU A 36 -2.17 0.49 -22.95
N THR A 37 -2.56 0.92 -24.15
CA THR A 37 -2.71 0.05 -25.34
C THR A 37 -1.56 0.17 -26.34
N ASN A 38 -0.70 1.18 -26.20
CA ASN A 38 0.40 1.43 -27.12
C ASN A 38 1.53 0.39 -26.90
N THR A 39 1.76 -0.46 -27.91
CA THR A 39 2.76 -1.53 -27.88
C THR A 39 4.19 -1.04 -27.76
N VAL A 40 4.52 0.14 -28.31
CA VAL A 40 5.85 0.74 -28.19
C VAL A 40 6.15 1.09 -26.74
N LEU A 41 5.20 1.70 -26.04
CA LEU A 41 5.34 2.04 -24.62
C LEU A 41 5.36 0.80 -23.74
N LEU A 42 4.55 -0.22 -24.07
CA LEU A 42 4.56 -1.49 -23.35
C LEU A 42 5.90 -2.23 -23.47
N ASN A 43 6.59 -2.12 -24.61
CA ASN A 43 7.89 -2.75 -24.81
C ASN A 43 9.03 -2.04 -24.07
N GLN A 44 8.84 -0.79 -23.63
CA GLN A 44 9.79 -0.08 -22.76
C GLN A 44 9.66 -0.50 -21.29
N LEU A 45 8.63 -1.28 -20.95
CA LEU A 45 8.40 -1.76 -19.60
C LEU A 45 9.00 -3.15 -19.39
N ASP A 46 9.90 -3.27 -18.42
CA ASP A 46 10.11 -4.53 -17.70
C ASP A 46 8.85 -4.88 -16.90
N ARG A 47 8.14 -5.91 -17.37
CA ARG A 47 6.88 -6.38 -16.77
C ARG A 47 7.07 -6.94 -15.36
N GLN A 48 8.18 -7.61 -15.08
CA GLN A 48 8.43 -8.19 -13.77
C GLN A 48 8.68 -7.07 -12.75
N ARG A 49 9.50 -6.09 -13.12
CA ARG A 49 9.74 -4.92 -12.26
C ARG A 49 8.49 -4.08 -12.06
N ALA A 50 7.70 -3.85 -13.12
CA ALA A 50 6.51 -3.01 -13.05
C ALA A 50 5.46 -3.48 -12.02
N ARG A 51 5.43 -4.78 -11.70
CA ARG A 51 4.54 -5.34 -10.65
C ARG A 51 4.91 -4.83 -9.27
N HIS A 52 6.21 -4.69 -9.00
CA HIS A 52 6.76 -4.33 -7.69
C HIS A 52 7.19 -2.87 -7.60
N GLU A 53 7.46 -2.22 -8.73
CA GLU A 53 8.02 -0.89 -8.82
C GLU A 53 7.22 -0.03 -9.79
N LEU A 54 6.93 1.21 -9.40
CA LEU A 54 6.15 2.16 -10.19
C LEU A 54 6.98 2.63 -11.40
N PRO A 55 6.61 2.26 -12.64
CA PRO A 55 7.35 2.67 -13.82
C PRO A 55 7.07 4.11 -14.22
N LEU A 56 8.11 4.77 -14.72
CA LEU A 56 8.09 6.10 -15.32
C LEU A 56 8.80 6.05 -16.67
N ILE A 57 7.99 5.99 -17.72
CA ILE A 57 8.44 5.89 -19.11
C ILE A 57 8.91 7.25 -19.60
N ASP A 58 10.05 7.26 -20.29
CA ASP A 58 10.53 8.44 -21.00
C ASP A 58 9.95 8.46 -22.43
N LEU A 59 9.10 9.45 -22.72
CA LEU A 59 8.42 9.52 -24.03
C LEU A 59 9.36 9.92 -25.17
N ASP A 60 10.55 10.43 -24.84
CA ASP A 60 11.58 10.80 -25.80
C ASP A 60 12.52 9.61 -26.12
N GLY A 61 12.23 8.41 -25.59
CA GLY A 61 12.96 7.16 -25.88
C GLY A 61 14.12 6.85 -24.91
N GLY A 62 14.20 7.57 -23.79
CA GLY A 62 15.15 7.29 -22.72
C GLY A 62 14.82 6.03 -21.90
N GLU A 63 15.64 5.75 -20.89
CA GLU A 63 15.44 4.61 -19.98
C GLU A 63 14.19 4.81 -19.10
N THR A 64 13.39 3.75 -18.95
CA THR A 64 12.28 3.71 -17.99
C THR A 64 12.82 3.70 -16.56
N LEU A 65 12.42 4.69 -15.75
CA LEU A 65 12.73 4.72 -14.33
C LEU A 65 11.71 3.90 -13.54
N TYR A 66 12.10 3.43 -12.36
CA TYR A 66 11.26 2.57 -11.53
C TYR A 66 11.35 2.92 -10.05
N GLY A 67 10.25 2.68 -9.33
CA GLY A 67 10.23 2.68 -7.87
C GLY A 67 10.74 3.99 -7.30
N VAL A 68 11.72 3.94 -6.40
CA VAL A 68 12.30 5.13 -5.74
C VAL A 68 12.84 6.14 -6.75
N ASP A 69 13.32 5.72 -7.92
CA ASP A 69 13.85 6.63 -8.93
C ASP A 69 12.73 7.44 -9.61
N THR A 70 11.55 6.83 -9.78
CA THR A 70 10.34 7.54 -10.21
C THR A 70 9.94 8.60 -9.18
N TRP A 71 9.99 8.27 -7.88
CA TRP A 71 9.72 9.23 -6.81
C TRP A 71 10.77 10.35 -6.78
N ALA A 72 12.04 10.01 -6.89
CA ALA A 72 13.13 10.97 -6.92
C ALA A 72 13.02 11.92 -8.11
N TYR A 73 12.59 11.43 -9.27
CA TYR A 73 12.30 12.28 -10.43
C TYR A 73 11.16 13.25 -10.14
N ALA A 74 9.99 12.73 -9.72
CA ALA A 74 8.77 13.53 -9.54
C ALA A 74 8.92 14.62 -8.46
N PHE A 75 9.61 14.33 -7.36
CA PHE A 75 9.77 15.27 -6.24
C PHE A 75 11.12 16.01 -6.24
N GLY A 76 12.13 15.51 -6.96
CA GLY A 76 13.46 16.11 -7.03
C GLY A 76 13.56 17.26 -8.03
N ARG A 77 12.71 17.30 -9.07
CA ARG A 77 12.78 18.35 -10.11
C ARG A 77 12.53 19.77 -9.59
N LYS A 78 11.63 19.92 -8.60
CA LYS A 78 11.23 21.24 -8.10
C LYS A 78 12.21 21.84 -7.08
N ASN A 79 13.03 21.03 -6.41
CA ASN A 79 13.91 21.51 -5.35
C ASN A 79 15.27 20.79 -5.39
N GLN A 80 16.35 21.54 -5.60
CA GLN A 80 17.70 20.97 -5.63
C GLN A 80 18.09 20.31 -4.30
N LEU A 81 17.53 20.78 -3.18
CA LEU A 81 17.78 20.21 -1.87
C LEU A 81 17.13 18.84 -1.70
N THR A 82 15.91 18.65 -2.23
CA THR A 82 15.23 17.33 -2.22
C THR A 82 15.93 16.35 -3.15
N SER A 83 16.38 16.80 -4.32
CA SER A 83 17.17 15.98 -5.24
C SER A 83 18.47 15.49 -4.59
N LYS A 84 19.23 16.38 -3.93
CA LYS A 84 20.44 16.00 -3.19
C LYS A 84 20.15 15.01 -2.08
N LEU A 85 19.12 15.26 -1.28
CA LEU A 85 18.74 14.37 -0.18
C LEU A 85 18.35 12.98 -0.69
N LEU A 86 17.48 12.90 -1.70
CA LEU A 86 17.02 11.63 -2.30
C LEU A 86 18.14 10.87 -3.02
N SER A 87 19.18 11.57 -3.47
CA SER A 87 20.36 10.96 -4.09
C SER A 87 21.41 10.44 -3.08
N ALA A 88 21.30 10.79 -1.80
CA ALA A 88 22.23 10.31 -0.79
C ALA A 88 22.14 8.78 -0.65
N GLY A 89 23.25 8.07 -0.88
CA GLY A 89 23.25 6.60 -1.03
C GLY A 89 22.63 5.83 0.15
N TRP A 90 22.93 6.24 1.38
CA TRP A 90 22.37 5.60 2.58
C TRP A 90 20.85 5.83 2.69
N LEU A 91 20.37 7.03 2.38
CA LEU A 91 18.95 7.35 2.43
C LEU A 91 18.20 6.63 1.31
N ARG A 92 18.77 6.61 0.11
CA ARG A 92 18.23 5.87 -1.04
C ARG A 92 18.07 4.38 -0.72
N ALA A 93 19.06 3.77 -0.05
CA ALA A 93 18.98 2.37 0.38
C ALA A 93 17.84 2.14 1.39
N ILE A 94 17.63 3.05 2.34
CA ILE A 94 16.50 2.98 3.29
C ILE A 94 15.17 3.12 2.54
N LEU A 95 15.06 4.11 1.64
CA LEU A 95 13.86 4.35 0.85
C LEU A 95 13.53 3.16 -0.06
N GLN A 96 14.53 2.49 -0.64
CA GLN A 96 14.32 1.28 -1.45
C GLN A 96 13.71 0.14 -0.63
N LYS A 97 14.22 -0.10 0.58
CA LYS A 97 13.66 -1.13 1.48
C LYS A 97 12.23 -0.78 1.91
N LEU A 98 12.00 0.47 2.31
CA LEU A 98 10.67 0.94 2.70
C LEU A 98 9.69 0.88 1.53
N TYR A 99 10.14 1.29 0.34
CA TYR A 99 9.36 1.23 -0.88
C TYR A 99 8.97 -0.21 -1.21
N ALA A 100 9.91 -1.15 -1.20
CA ALA A 100 9.62 -2.56 -1.45
C ALA A 100 8.60 -3.10 -0.43
N PHE A 101 8.79 -2.80 0.86
CA PHE A 101 7.87 -3.21 1.91
C PHE A 101 6.43 -2.68 1.70
N VAL A 102 6.28 -1.39 1.38
CA VAL A 102 4.97 -0.79 1.10
C VAL A 102 4.39 -1.31 -0.20
N SER A 103 5.19 -1.47 -1.24
CA SER A 103 4.73 -1.86 -2.58
C SER A 103 4.18 -3.28 -2.61
N VAL A 104 4.85 -4.24 -1.95
CA VAL A 104 4.38 -5.63 -1.85
C VAL A 104 3.07 -5.72 -1.05
N ASN A 105 2.88 -4.85 -0.06
CA ASN A 105 1.70 -4.84 0.81
C ASN A 105 0.61 -3.85 0.39
N ARG A 106 0.76 -3.13 -0.73
CA ARG A 106 -0.11 -1.99 -1.08
C ARG A 106 -1.60 -2.31 -1.18
N ARG A 107 -1.94 -3.53 -1.64
CA ARG A 107 -3.34 -4.00 -1.73
C ARG A 107 -3.93 -4.43 -0.39
N ILE A 108 -3.08 -4.71 0.60
CA ILE A 108 -3.48 -5.00 1.99
C ILE A 108 -3.65 -3.70 2.79
N ILE A 109 -2.73 -2.75 2.60
CA ILE A 109 -2.76 -1.43 3.21
C ILE A 109 -4.05 -0.70 2.84
N ILE A 110 -4.42 -0.72 1.55
CA ILE A 110 -5.71 -0.22 1.06
C ILE A 110 -6.35 -1.29 0.20
N THR A 111 -7.50 -1.80 0.66
CA THR A 111 -8.28 -2.82 -0.03
C THR A 111 -8.53 -2.41 -1.48
N SER A 112 -8.22 -3.32 -2.38
CA SER A 112 -8.40 -3.15 -3.82
C SER A 112 -9.47 -4.10 -4.28
N ALA A 113 -10.39 -3.63 -5.13
CA ALA A 113 -11.36 -4.52 -5.74
C ALA A 113 -10.62 -5.57 -6.59
N PRO A 114 -11.20 -6.78 -6.76
CA PRO A 114 -10.63 -7.78 -7.68
C PRO A 114 -10.41 -7.14 -9.05
N GLY A 115 -9.17 -7.25 -9.54
CA GLY A 115 -8.82 -6.72 -10.85
C GLY A 115 -9.60 -7.43 -11.96
N ARG A 116 -9.96 -6.70 -13.00
CA ARG A 116 -10.38 -7.31 -14.27
C ARG A 116 -9.14 -7.73 -15.05
N TRP A 117 -9.28 -8.69 -15.96
CA TRP A 117 -8.20 -9.04 -16.88
C TRP A 117 -7.73 -7.80 -17.64
N GLN A 118 -6.42 -7.52 -17.56
CA GLN A 118 -5.75 -6.39 -18.19
C GLN A 118 -4.53 -6.90 -18.95
N LEU A 119 -4.14 -6.18 -20.00
CA LEU A 119 -2.99 -6.53 -20.83
C LEU A 119 -1.66 -6.42 -20.08
N LEU A 120 -1.62 -5.56 -19.06
CA LEU A 120 -0.49 -5.36 -18.14
C LEU A 120 -0.97 -5.60 -16.71
N ASP A 121 -0.70 -6.79 -16.18
CA ASP A 121 -0.93 -7.09 -14.78
C ASP A 121 0.16 -6.45 -13.91
N LEU A 122 -0.25 -5.53 -13.04
CA LEU A 122 0.61 -4.87 -12.08
C LEU A 122 0.40 -5.42 -10.66
N GLN A 123 -0.29 -6.54 -10.46
CA GLN A 123 -0.43 -7.13 -9.14
C GLN A 123 0.93 -7.60 -8.62
N PRO A 124 1.37 -7.16 -7.42
CA PRO A 124 2.60 -7.65 -6.83
C PRO A 124 2.47 -9.14 -6.48
N ASP A 125 3.56 -9.88 -6.65
CA ASP A 125 3.66 -11.26 -6.19
C ASP A 125 3.56 -11.37 -4.67
N PHE A 126 2.93 -12.46 -4.21
CA PHE A 126 2.89 -12.80 -2.80
C PHE A 126 4.28 -13.14 -2.27
N GLN A 127 4.71 -12.42 -1.22
CA GLN A 127 5.96 -12.69 -0.50
C GLN A 127 5.68 -12.85 1.00
N ALA A 128 5.68 -14.11 1.47
CA ALA A 128 5.29 -14.44 2.84
C ALA A 128 6.10 -13.70 3.91
N SER A 129 7.40 -13.48 3.69
CA SER A 129 8.26 -12.74 4.62
C SER A 129 7.80 -11.30 4.81
N TYR A 130 7.63 -10.56 3.71
CA TYR A 130 7.14 -9.18 3.74
C TYR A 130 5.72 -9.08 4.31
N ARG A 131 4.86 -10.05 4.01
CA ARG A 131 3.48 -10.08 4.51
C ARG A 131 3.44 -10.33 6.02
N LEU A 132 4.22 -11.29 6.51
CA LEU A 132 4.32 -11.59 7.93
C LEU A 132 4.93 -10.41 8.70
N THR A 133 6.02 -9.81 8.20
CA THR A 133 6.61 -8.61 8.82
C THR A 133 5.61 -7.47 8.87
N PHE A 134 4.81 -7.27 7.81
CA PHE A 134 3.75 -6.26 7.80
C PHE A 134 2.69 -6.52 8.86
N VAL A 135 2.16 -7.74 8.93
CA VAL A 135 1.17 -8.15 9.94
C VAL A 135 1.71 -7.90 11.35
N LEU A 136 2.94 -8.33 11.64
CA LEU A 136 3.56 -8.15 12.97
C LEU A 136 3.73 -6.67 13.34
N ILE A 137 4.18 -5.84 12.41
CA ILE A 137 4.33 -4.39 12.64
C ILE A 137 2.96 -3.76 12.92
N VAL A 138 1.97 -4.03 12.07
CA VAL A 138 0.63 -3.44 12.19
C VAL A 138 -0.03 -3.86 13.51
N PHE A 139 0.00 -5.14 13.88
CA PHE A 139 -0.56 -5.59 15.15
C PHE A 139 0.23 -5.09 16.36
N GLY A 140 1.55 -4.93 16.26
CA GLY A 140 2.35 -4.26 17.28
C GLY A 140 1.91 -2.81 17.51
N LEU A 141 1.68 -2.06 16.42
CA LEU A 141 1.17 -0.69 16.48
C LEU A 141 -0.25 -0.63 17.04
N VAL A 142 -1.15 -1.53 16.62
CA VAL A 142 -2.51 -1.65 17.17
C VAL A 142 -2.44 -1.92 18.68
N GLY A 143 -1.62 -2.88 19.11
CA GLY A 143 -1.42 -3.19 20.52
C GLY A 143 -0.97 -1.97 21.32
N ALA A 144 0.07 -1.27 20.87
CA ALA A 144 0.58 -0.07 21.53
C ALA A 144 -0.44 1.09 21.53
N LEU A 145 -1.20 1.25 20.45
CA LEU A 145 -2.20 2.30 20.34
C LEU A 145 -3.38 2.06 21.29
N PHE A 146 -3.85 0.83 21.42
CA PHE A 146 -4.98 0.55 22.30
C PHE A 146 -4.59 0.39 23.78
N THR A 147 -3.35 -0.01 24.09
CA THR A 147 -2.86 0.11 25.47
C THR A 147 -2.82 1.56 25.92
N THR A 148 -2.39 2.48 25.05
CA THR A 148 -2.33 3.92 25.38
C THR A 148 -3.71 4.57 25.41
N VAL A 149 -4.60 4.22 24.47
CA VAL A 149 -5.94 4.81 24.37
C VAL A 149 -6.89 4.24 25.42
N SER A 150 -7.00 2.91 25.55
CA SER A 150 -8.00 2.23 26.40
C SER A 150 -7.46 1.63 27.70
N GLY A 151 -6.15 1.66 27.95
CA GLY A 151 -5.55 1.09 29.16
C GLY A 151 -5.56 -0.45 29.20
N SER A 152 -6.12 -1.12 28.19
CA SER A 152 -6.17 -2.58 28.09
C SER A 152 -6.18 -3.02 26.63
N ILE A 153 -5.49 -4.12 26.34
CA ILE A 153 -5.45 -4.78 25.03
C ILE A 153 -6.48 -5.93 24.93
N VAL A 154 -7.06 -6.37 26.06
CA VAL A 154 -7.90 -7.57 26.14
C VAL A 154 -9.11 -7.54 25.18
N PRO A 155 -9.87 -6.44 25.05
CA PRO A 155 -11.03 -6.41 24.15
C PRO A 155 -10.66 -6.63 22.67
N ILE A 156 -9.44 -6.29 22.28
CA ILE A 156 -9.00 -6.37 20.89
C ILE A 156 -8.29 -7.68 20.62
N ALA A 157 -7.53 -8.16 21.59
CA ALA A 157 -6.99 -9.51 21.54
C ALA A 157 -8.13 -10.54 21.40
N THR A 158 -9.22 -10.36 22.16
CA THR A 158 -10.41 -11.23 22.04
C THR A 158 -11.10 -11.11 20.68
N LEU A 159 -11.32 -9.89 20.18
CA LEU A 159 -11.85 -9.67 18.83
C LEU A 159 -10.99 -10.32 17.75
N LEU A 160 -9.67 -10.08 17.78
CA LEU A 160 -8.70 -10.64 16.85
C LEU A 160 -8.71 -12.17 16.85
N VAL A 161 -8.61 -12.79 18.03
CA VAL A 161 -8.63 -14.25 18.17
C VAL A 161 -9.95 -14.81 17.66
N SER A 162 -11.08 -14.19 18.00
CA SER A 162 -12.40 -14.65 17.55
C SER A 162 -12.53 -14.64 16.01
N GLN A 163 -12.08 -13.56 15.36
CA GLN A 163 -12.15 -13.43 13.90
C GLN A 163 -11.18 -14.36 13.17
N LEU A 164 -9.96 -14.53 13.68
CA LEU A 164 -9.02 -15.50 13.13
C LEU A 164 -9.52 -16.94 13.27
N LEU A 165 -10.14 -17.30 14.40
CA LEU A 165 -10.76 -18.62 14.57
C LEU A 165 -11.91 -18.84 13.58
N LEU A 166 -12.79 -17.86 13.40
CA LEU A 166 -13.89 -17.93 12.43
C LEU A 166 -13.37 -18.07 11.00
N MET A 167 -12.28 -17.36 10.66
CA MET A 167 -11.65 -17.45 9.34
C MET A 167 -10.95 -18.80 9.12
N CYS A 168 -10.23 -19.32 10.12
CA CYS A 168 -9.65 -20.66 10.06
C CYS A 168 -10.76 -21.69 9.85
N LEU A 169 -11.87 -21.60 10.59
CA LEU A 169 -13.01 -22.48 10.47
C LEU A 169 -13.64 -22.40 9.07
N SER A 170 -13.87 -21.19 8.54
CA SER A 170 -14.43 -21.01 7.20
C SER A 170 -13.51 -21.55 6.09
N SER A 171 -12.19 -21.45 6.25
CA SER A 171 -11.21 -21.97 5.29
C SER A 171 -11.21 -23.50 5.21
N VAL A 172 -11.49 -24.19 6.32
CA VAL A 172 -11.67 -25.65 6.36
C VAL A 172 -12.89 -26.09 5.55
N PHE A 173 -13.99 -25.34 5.63
CA PHE A 173 -15.22 -25.64 4.89
C PHE A 173 -15.16 -25.29 3.40
N THR A 174 -14.41 -24.25 3.04
CA THR A 174 -14.37 -23.71 1.66
C THR A 174 -13.24 -24.26 0.79
N ARG A 175 -12.37 -25.13 1.33
CA ARG A 175 -11.27 -25.81 0.61
C ARG A 175 -10.44 -24.86 -0.27
N SER A 176 -10.16 -23.67 0.26
CA SER A 176 -9.32 -22.64 -0.37
C SER A 176 -7.87 -23.12 -0.52
N GLY A 177 -7.28 -22.95 -1.70
CA GLY A 177 -6.00 -23.54 -2.11
C GLY A 177 -4.75 -23.11 -1.32
N SER A 178 -4.55 -21.80 -1.07
CA SER A 178 -3.36 -21.27 -0.35
C SER A 178 -3.72 -20.71 1.03
N SER A 179 -3.90 -21.60 2.02
CA SER A 179 -4.35 -21.21 3.36
C SER A 179 -3.49 -20.11 4.01
N LEU A 180 -2.17 -20.12 3.80
CA LEU A 180 -1.27 -19.14 4.41
C LEU A 180 -1.43 -17.73 3.81
N GLU A 181 -1.51 -17.61 2.49
CA GLU A 181 -1.71 -16.33 1.81
C GLU A 181 -3.05 -15.72 2.23
N THR A 182 -4.13 -16.49 2.19
CA THR A 182 -5.46 -16.05 2.62
C THR A 182 -5.48 -15.60 4.08
N ILE A 183 -4.82 -16.36 4.98
CA ILE A 183 -4.74 -16.00 6.40
C ILE A 183 -3.94 -14.71 6.61
N LEU A 184 -2.78 -14.55 5.95
CA LEU A 184 -1.96 -13.35 6.09
C LEU A 184 -2.62 -12.12 5.47
N ASP A 185 -3.33 -12.27 4.34
CA ASP A 185 -4.07 -11.19 3.70
C ASP A 185 -5.23 -10.74 4.59
N TYR A 186 -6.01 -11.69 5.12
CA TYR A 186 -7.08 -11.41 6.08
C TYR A 186 -6.55 -10.73 7.34
N ALA A 187 -5.50 -11.29 7.96
CA ALA A 187 -4.88 -10.73 9.14
C ALA A 187 -4.35 -9.30 8.88
N GLY A 188 -3.76 -9.07 7.71
CA GLY A 188 -3.28 -7.75 7.31
C GLY A 188 -4.40 -6.73 7.12
N HIS A 189 -5.49 -7.12 6.45
CA HIS A 189 -6.68 -6.27 6.30
C HIS A 189 -7.33 -5.95 7.64
N LEU A 190 -7.46 -6.95 8.53
CA LEU A 190 -7.95 -6.77 9.88
C LEU A 190 -7.06 -5.82 10.68
N GLY A 191 -5.75 -6.04 10.65
CA GLY A 191 -4.77 -5.17 11.31
C GLY A 191 -4.91 -3.72 10.86
N MET A 192 -5.05 -3.47 9.55
CA MET A 192 -5.20 -2.11 9.02
C MET A 192 -6.52 -1.45 9.45
N SER A 193 -7.62 -2.20 9.46
CA SER A 193 -8.90 -1.71 9.95
C SER A 193 -8.85 -1.32 11.42
N LEU A 194 -8.27 -2.20 12.26
CA LEU A 194 -8.05 -1.92 13.68
C LEU A 194 -7.12 -0.73 13.90
N LEU A 195 -6.06 -0.59 13.09
CA LEU A 195 -5.12 0.53 13.19
C LEU A 195 -5.80 1.85 12.87
N VAL A 196 -6.52 1.93 11.75
CA VAL A 196 -7.25 3.15 11.34
C VAL A 196 -8.34 3.48 12.36
N GLY A 197 -9.15 2.49 12.75
CA GLY A 197 -10.18 2.67 13.78
C GLY A 197 -9.60 3.15 15.10
N GLY A 198 -8.50 2.54 15.57
CA GLY A 198 -7.78 2.93 16.77
C GLY A 198 -7.25 4.36 16.71
N LEU A 199 -6.72 4.80 15.56
CA LEU A 199 -6.22 6.17 15.38
C LEU A 199 -7.36 7.18 15.49
N VAL A 200 -8.51 6.86 14.88
CA VAL A 200 -9.72 7.71 14.95
C VAL A 200 -10.27 7.74 16.38
N ILE A 201 -10.28 6.62 17.12
CA ILE A 201 -10.65 6.60 18.53
C ILE A 201 -9.70 7.47 19.35
N GLY A 202 -8.38 7.32 19.15
CA GLY A 202 -7.37 8.11 19.85
C GLY A 202 -7.56 9.61 19.63
N LEU A 203 -7.80 10.01 18.39
CA LEU A 203 -8.12 11.41 18.04
C LEU A 203 -9.42 11.87 18.72
N GLY A 204 -10.48 11.06 18.66
CA GLY A 204 -11.76 11.37 19.29
C GLY A 204 -11.63 11.58 20.80
N ARG A 205 -10.80 10.79 21.49
CA ARG A 205 -10.51 10.96 22.92
C ARG A 205 -9.66 12.19 23.20
N ALA A 206 -8.63 12.46 22.38
CA ALA A 206 -7.78 13.62 22.53
C ALA A 206 -8.54 14.94 22.38
N VAL A 207 -9.52 15.00 21.48
CA VAL A 207 -10.36 16.19 21.23
C VAL A 207 -11.62 16.21 22.11
N GLY A 208 -11.94 15.11 22.80
CA GLY A 208 -13.14 14.99 23.64
C GLY A 208 -14.44 14.83 22.84
N TRP A 209 -14.38 14.36 21.60
CA TRP A 209 -15.53 14.19 20.70
C TRP A 209 -16.00 12.73 20.66
N PRO A 210 -17.09 12.38 21.34
CA PRO A 210 -17.56 10.99 21.42
C PRO A 210 -18.04 10.45 20.06
N THR A 211 -18.55 11.31 19.18
CA THR A 211 -18.96 10.94 17.82
C THR A 211 -17.79 10.44 16.98
N VAL A 212 -16.64 11.11 17.07
CA VAL A 212 -15.40 10.67 16.39
C VAL A 212 -14.96 9.31 16.94
N SER A 213 -15.04 9.10 18.25
CA SER A 213 -14.73 7.80 18.86
C SER A 213 -15.67 6.70 18.35
N ALA A 214 -16.97 6.98 18.23
CA ALA A 214 -17.94 6.04 17.69
C ALA A 214 -17.65 5.65 16.23
N VAL A 215 -17.26 6.62 15.40
CA VAL A 215 -16.80 6.35 14.02
C VAL A 215 -15.57 5.44 14.04
N GLY A 216 -14.62 5.67 14.94
CA GLY A 216 -13.43 4.82 15.06
C GLY A 216 -13.76 3.37 15.45
N TYR A 217 -14.73 3.15 16.34
CA TYR A 217 -15.24 1.80 16.65
C TYR A 217 -15.94 1.15 15.45
N ALA A 218 -16.75 1.91 14.72
CA ALA A 218 -17.41 1.41 13.51
C ALA A 218 -16.39 0.99 12.45
N LEU A 219 -15.31 1.77 12.26
CA LEU A 219 -14.22 1.43 11.36
C LEU A 219 -13.50 0.16 11.81
N ALA A 220 -13.19 0.02 13.10
CA ALA A 220 -12.50 -1.16 13.63
C ALA A 220 -13.28 -2.48 13.43
N ILE A 221 -14.61 -2.42 13.42
CA ILE A 221 -15.50 -3.59 13.29
C ILE A 221 -15.95 -3.82 11.83
N GLY A 222 -16.06 -2.75 11.02
CA GLY A 222 -16.61 -2.75 9.68
C GLY A 222 -15.68 -3.33 8.60
N GLN A 223 -15.32 -4.60 8.76
CA GLN A 223 -14.64 -5.42 7.76
C GLN A 223 -15.62 -6.07 6.79
#